data_AF-A0A529ZFP5-F1
#
_entry.id   AF-A0A529ZFP5-F1
#
_cell.length_a   1.000
_cell.length_b   1.000
_cell.length_c   1.000
_cell.angle_alpha   90.00
_cell.angle_beta   90.00
_cell.angle_gamma   90.00
#
_symmetry.space_group_name_H-M   'P 1'
#
loop_
_entity.id
_entity.type
_entity.pdbx_description
1 polymer ?
#
loop_
_entity_poly.entity_id
_entity_poly.type
_entity_poly.pdbx_seq_one_letter_code
_entity_poly.pdbx_strand_id
1 'polypeptide(L)'
;FEPILEMGVNRMPMLATAGIHTFFNGPESFTPDDRYYLGEAPELSGYWMATGYNSIGIVSSGGAGMALAQWINDGEAPFDLWEVDIRRAQPFQKNRRYLKERVSETLGLLYA
;
A
#
# COMPACT_ATOMS: atom_id res chain seq x y z
N PHE A 1 -3.28 20.07 4.13
CA PHE A 1 -3.06 19.86 5.58
C PHE A 1 -3.99 20.72 6.41
N GLU A 2 -3.93 22.05 6.28
CA GLU A 2 -4.77 22.99 7.05
C GLU A 2 -6.26 22.65 7.07
N PRO A 3 -6.96 22.34 5.95
CA PRO A 3 -8.38 21.99 6.01
C PRO A 3 -8.68 20.75 6.88
N ILE A 4 -7.79 19.76 6.86
CA ILE A 4 -7.94 18.54 7.67
C ILE A 4 -7.63 18.83 9.15
N LEU A 5 -6.64 19.68 9.42
CA LEU A 5 -6.32 20.10 10.78
C LEU A 5 -7.47 20.88 11.41
N GLU A 6 -8.08 21.81 10.68
CA GLU A 6 -9.26 22.57 11.14
C GLU A 6 -10.41 21.64 11.50
N MET A 7 -10.70 20.64 10.65
CA MET A 7 -11.70 19.61 10.96
C MET A 7 -11.34 18.82 12.22
N GLY A 8 -10.06 18.47 12.40
CA GLY A 8 -9.55 17.80 13.60
C GLY A 8 -9.73 18.65 14.87
N VAL A 9 -9.41 19.94 14.81
CA VAL A 9 -9.59 20.89 15.93
C VAL A 9 -11.07 21.08 16.25
N ASN A 10 -11.93 21.22 15.24
CA ASN A 10 -13.38 21.29 15.44
C ASN A 10 -13.91 20.04 16.14
N ARG A 11 -13.37 18.87 15.82
CA ARG A 11 -13.73 17.59 16.46
C ARG A 11 -13.18 17.44 17.87
N MET A 12 -11.97 17.94 18.12
CA MET A 12 -11.22 17.86 19.37
C MET A 12 -10.57 19.21 19.72
N PRO A 13 -11.29 20.13 20.41
CA PRO A 13 -10.84 21.50 20.63
C PRO A 13 -9.49 21.65 21.35
N MET A 14 -9.12 20.68 22.19
CA MET A 14 -7.81 20.66 22.87
C MET A 14 -6.60 20.67 21.92
N LEU A 15 -6.78 20.25 20.66
CA LEU A 15 -5.73 20.28 19.65
C LEU A 15 -5.34 21.72 19.25
N ALA A 16 -6.21 22.71 19.44
CA ALA A 16 -5.93 24.12 19.12
C ALA A 16 -4.75 24.70 19.91
N THR A 17 -4.52 24.21 21.13
CA THR A 17 -3.50 24.73 22.04
C THR A 17 -2.36 23.77 22.30
N ALA A 18 -2.47 22.51 21.84
CA ALA A 18 -1.45 21.49 22.05
C ALA A 18 -0.13 21.75 21.29
N GLY A 19 -0.23 22.44 20.14
CA GLY A 19 0.90 22.70 19.24
C GLY A 19 1.32 21.46 18.42
N ILE A 20 2.23 21.65 17.47
CA ILE A 20 2.78 20.59 16.63
C ILE A 20 4.25 20.38 17.00
N HIS A 21 4.59 19.20 17.54
CA HIS A 21 5.97 18.88 17.88
C HIS A 21 6.81 18.51 16.65
N THR A 22 6.24 17.70 15.74
CA THR A 22 6.91 17.27 14.52
C THR A 22 5.93 17.32 13.36
N PHE A 23 6.33 18.00 12.28
CA PHE A 23 5.60 18.03 11.03
C PHE A 23 6.45 17.38 9.95
N PHE A 24 6.04 16.19 9.53
CA PHE A 24 6.83 15.34 8.66
C PHE A 24 5.96 14.85 7.49
N ASN A 25 6.51 14.90 6.29
CA ASN A 25 5.93 14.29 5.10
C ASN A 25 6.90 13.21 4.60
N GLY A 26 6.53 11.96 4.82
CA GLY A 26 7.34 10.81 4.45
C GLY A 26 6.93 10.23 3.10
N PRO A 27 7.89 9.67 2.34
CA PRO A 27 7.55 8.89 1.17
C PRO A 27 6.87 7.58 1.57
N GLU A 28 5.95 7.12 0.73
CA GLU A 28 5.32 5.80 0.84
C GLU A 28 5.24 5.17 -0.55
N SER A 29 5.27 3.85 -0.61
CA SER A 29 5.17 3.08 -1.84
C SER A 29 3.71 2.71 -2.12
N PHE A 30 3.16 3.31 -3.17
CA PHE A 30 1.80 3.04 -3.62
C PHE A 30 1.75 2.23 -4.91
N THR A 31 0.75 1.37 -5.01
CA THR A 31 0.37 0.67 -6.24
C THR A 31 -0.81 1.38 -6.93
N PRO A 32 -0.99 1.21 -8.25
CA PRO A 32 -2.06 1.89 -8.99
C PRO A 32 -3.50 1.53 -8.60
N ASP A 33 -3.67 0.45 -7.83
CA ASP A 33 -4.95 -0.12 -7.41
C ASP A 33 -5.13 -0.14 -5.88
N ASP A 34 -4.22 0.48 -5.14
CA ASP A 34 -4.22 0.54 -3.68
C ASP A 34 -4.18 -0.83 -2.98
N ARG A 35 -3.74 -1.87 -3.68
CA ARG A 35 -3.44 -3.20 -3.09
C ARG A 35 -1.97 -3.54 -3.24
N TYR A 36 -1.36 -4.13 -2.22
CA TYR A 36 0.06 -4.50 -2.29
C TYR A 36 0.32 -5.63 -3.28
N TYR A 37 1.58 -5.80 -3.66
CA TYR A 37 2.03 -6.89 -4.51
C TYR A 37 2.67 -7.98 -3.65
N LEU A 38 2.18 -9.20 -3.82
CA LEU A 38 2.62 -10.41 -3.13
C LEU A 38 2.79 -11.55 -4.13
N GLY A 39 3.82 -12.39 -3.95
CA GLY A 39 4.01 -13.62 -4.73
C GLY A 39 5.24 -13.60 -5.65
N GLU A 40 5.43 -14.70 -6.38
CA GLU A 40 6.56 -14.88 -7.30
C GLU A 40 6.39 -14.04 -8.58
N ALA A 41 7.45 -13.35 -8.99
CA ALA A 41 7.46 -12.56 -10.20
C ALA A 41 7.29 -13.45 -11.45
N PRO A 42 6.33 -13.14 -12.34
CA PRO A 42 6.05 -13.97 -13.52
C PRO A 42 7.23 -14.14 -14.47
N GLU A 43 8.12 -13.14 -14.50
CA GLU A 43 9.23 -13.06 -15.45
C GLU A 43 10.56 -13.61 -14.89
N LEU A 44 10.63 -13.96 -13.60
CA LEU A 44 11.86 -14.42 -12.96
C LEU A 44 11.59 -15.43 -11.85
N SER A 45 11.84 -16.71 -12.16
CA SER A 45 11.67 -17.79 -11.18
C SER A 45 12.59 -17.62 -9.98
N GLY A 46 12.05 -17.88 -8.78
CA GLY A 46 12.69 -17.71 -7.49
C GLY A 46 12.73 -16.27 -6.99
N TYR A 47 12.17 -15.30 -7.74
CA TYR A 47 12.13 -13.90 -7.32
C TYR A 47 10.76 -13.55 -6.74
N TRP A 48 10.72 -13.26 -5.44
CA TRP A 48 9.48 -13.05 -4.71
C TRP A 48 9.27 -11.58 -4.35
N MET A 49 8.03 -11.13 -4.44
CA MET A 49 7.62 -9.76 -4.14
C MET A 49 6.75 -9.70 -2.88
N ALA A 50 7.00 -8.65 -2.10
CA ALA A 50 6.21 -8.20 -0.96
C ALA A 50 6.35 -6.68 -0.87
N THR A 51 5.69 -5.94 -1.75
CA THR A 51 5.97 -4.50 -1.96
C THR A 51 4.71 -3.67 -2.19
N GLY A 52 4.84 -2.35 -2.10
CA GLY A 52 3.73 -1.42 -2.39
C GLY A 52 2.62 -1.49 -1.35
N TYR A 53 2.96 -1.40 -0.06
CA TYR A 53 2.03 -1.66 1.04
C TYR A 53 0.99 -0.56 1.31
N ASN A 54 0.90 0.51 0.50
CA ASN A 54 -0.20 1.47 0.53
C ASN A 54 -0.60 1.96 1.93
N SER A 55 0.39 2.33 2.76
CA SER A 55 0.17 2.76 4.15
C SER A 55 -0.45 1.73 5.11
N ILE A 56 -0.59 0.47 4.71
CA ILE A 56 -1.06 -0.65 5.56
C ILE A 56 0.05 -1.68 5.86
N GLY A 57 1.32 -1.34 5.58
CA GLY A 57 2.43 -2.28 5.75
C GLY A 57 2.61 -2.78 7.18
N ILE A 58 2.48 -1.90 8.17
CA ILE A 58 2.62 -2.28 9.58
C ILE A 58 1.55 -3.30 9.97
N VAL A 59 0.28 -3.03 9.67
CA VAL A 59 -0.83 -3.91 10.04
C VAL A 59 -0.85 -5.22 9.26
N SER A 60 -0.45 -5.20 7.98
CA SER A 60 -0.53 -6.36 7.08
C SER A 60 0.71 -7.24 7.09
N SER A 61 1.87 -6.72 7.51
CA SER A 61 3.18 -7.41 7.39
C SER A 61 3.21 -8.81 8.02
N GLY A 62 2.59 -9.00 9.19
CA GLY A 62 2.58 -10.30 9.86
C GLY A 62 1.88 -11.38 9.03
N GLY A 63 0.67 -11.07 8.53
CA GLY A 63 -0.10 -11.99 7.69
C GLY A 63 0.53 -12.20 6.31
N ALA A 64 0.96 -11.12 5.66
CA ALA A 64 1.60 -11.17 4.34
C ALA A 64 2.92 -11.96 4.39
N GLY A 65 3.73 -11.78 5.44
CA GLY A 65 4.97 -12.51 5.64
C GLY A 65 4.74 -14.01 5.87
N MET A 66 3.76 -14.37 6.70
CA MET A 66 3.37 -15.77 6.90
C MET A 66 2.92 -16.42 5.59
N ALA A 67 2.01 -15.77 4.87
CA ALA A 67 1.46 -16.30 3.64
C ALA A 67 2.52 -16.48 2.55
N LEU A 68 3.43 -15.51 2.40
CA LEU A 68 4.53 -15.58 1.44
C LEU A 68 5.55 -16.65 1.81
N ALA A 69 5.90 -16.78 3.10
CA ALA A 69 6.84 -17.79 3.56
C ALA A 69 6.30 -19.21 3.31
N GLN A 70 5.02 -19.44 3.59
CA GLN A 70 4.38 -20.72 3.30
C GLN A 70 4.32 -20.98 1.79
N TRP A 71 3.98 -19.97 0.99
CA TRP A 71 3.95 -20.10 -0.47
C TRP A 71 5.33 -20.46 -1.05
N ILE A 72 6.40 -19.83 -0.56
CA ILE A 72 7.78 -20.18 -0.93
C ILE A 72 8.11 -21.64 -0.60
N ASN A 73 7.69 -22.13 0.57
CA ASN A 73 8.02 -23.46 1.04
C ASN A 73 7.21 -24.57 0.35
N ASP A 74 5.91 -24.36 0.20
CA ASP A 74 4.96 -25.38 -0.25
C ASP A 74 4.77 -25.34 -1.78
N GLY A 75 5.19 -24.24 -2.44
CA GLY A 75 5.07 -24.05 -3.89
C GLY A 75 3.68 -23.54 -4.34
N GLU A 76 2.72 -23.42 -3.43
CA GLU A 76 1.38 -22.90 -3.68
C GLU A 76 0.92 -21.95 -2.57
N ALA A 77 0.03 -21.01 -2.91
CA ALA A 77 -0.49 -20.05 -1.95
C ALA A 77 -1.35 -20.78 -0.89
N PRO A 78 -1.23 -20.43 0.41
CA PRO A 78 -1.93 -21.13 1.48
C PRO A 78 -3.46 -20.90 1.50
N PHE A 79 -3.93 -19.89 0.79
CA PHE A 79 -5.33 -19.52 0.58
C PHE A 79 -5.41 -18.58 -0.63
N ASP A 80 -6.63 -18.16 -1.00
CA ASP A 80 -6.82 -17.23 -2.12
C ASP A 80 -6.19 -15.86 -1.81
N LEU A 81 -5.15 -15.53 -2.58
CA LEU A 81 -4.39 -14.28 -2.50
C LEU A 81 -4.51 -13.46 -3.79
N TRP A 82 -5.45 -13.79 -4.69
CA TRP A 82 -5.52 -13.18 -6.02
C TRP A 82 -5.60 -11.65 -5.99
N GLU A 83 -6.27 -11.09 -4.98
CA GLU A 83 -6.41 -9.64 -4.80
C GLU A 83 -5.08 -8.91 -4.62
N VAL A 84 -4.05 -9.59 -4.12
CA VAL A 84 -2.72 -9.04 -3.85
C VAL A 84 -1.62 -9.72 -4.66
N ASP A 85 -1.96 -10.73 -5.46
CA ASP A 85 -1.02 -11.43 -6.33
C ASP A 85 -0.39 -10.48 -7.36
N ILE A 86 0.93 -10.54 -7.53
CA ILE A 86 1.67 -9.73 -8.51
C ILE A 86 1.23 -10.00 -9.96
N ARG A 87 0.73 -11.21 -10.27
CA ARG A 87 0.25 -11.58 -11.62
C ARG A 87 -0.94 -10.77 -12.10
N ARG A 88 -1.66 -10.09 -11.19
CA ARG A 88 -2.76 -9.20 -11.58
C ARG A 88 -2.27 -7.95 -12.33
N ALA A 89 -1.02 -7.54 -12.10
CA ALA A 89 -0.42 -6.36 -12.70
C ALA A 89 -0.26 -6.54 -14.22
N GLN A 90 -0.96 -5.74 -15.00
CA GLN A 90 -0.97 -5.86 -16.45
C GLN A 90 0.22 -5.13 -17.08
N PRO A 91 0.77 -5.62 -18.22
CA PRO A 91 1.93 -5.01 -18.87
C PRO A 91 1.79 -3.50 -19.15
N PHE A 92 0.59 -3.03 -19.51
CA PHE A 92 0.35 -1.62 -19.79
C PHE A 92 0.47 -0.72 -18.55
N GLN A 93 0.35 -1.27 -17.34
CA GLN A 93 0.41 -0.52 -16.08
C GLN A 93 1.85 -0.18 -15.67
N LYS A 94 2.86 -0.81 -16.29
CA LYS A 94 4.28 -0.70 -15.92
C LYS A 94 4.94 0.63 -16.34
N ASN A 95 4.19 1.57 -16.91
CA ASN A 95 4.74 2.82 -17.44
C ASN A 95 4.57 3.99 -16.46
N ARG A 96 5.53 4.92 -16.46
CA ARG A 96 5.59 6.05 -15.52
C ARG A 96 4.35 6.95 -15.55
N ARG A 97 3.72 7.10 -16.72
CA ARG A 97 2.51 7.93 -16.86
C ARG A 97 1.34 7.29 -16.13
N TYR A 98 1.08 6.01 -16.39
CA TYR A 98 0.01 5.26 -15.74
C TYR A 98 0.20 5.24 -14.21
N LEU A 99 1.41 4.90 -13.74
CA LEU A 99 1.71 4.88 -12.31
C LEU A 99 1.46 6.25 -11.66
N LYS A 100 1.95 7.34 -12.27
CA LYS A 100 1.77 8.69 -11.75
C LYS A 100 0.28 9.08 -11.70
N GLU A 101 -0.44 8.90 -12.80
CA GLU A 101 -1.85 9.29 -12.89
C GLU A 101 -2.71 8.48 -11.90
N ARG A 102 -2.57 7.15 -11.90
CA ARG A 102 -3.41 6.27 -11.08
C ARG A 102 -3.11 6.32 -9.59
N VAL A 103 -1.85 6.41 -9.18
CA VAL A 103 -1.50 6.56 -7.76
C VAL A 103 -2.01 7.88 -7.20
N SER A 104 -1.94 8.96 -7.99
CA SER A 104 -2.44 10.28 -7.56
C SER A 104 -3.96 10.28 -7.39
N GLU A 105 -4.68 9.54 -8.24
CA GLU A 105 -6.13 9.39 -8.18
C GLU A 105 -6.57 8.50 -7.02
N THR A 106 -6.04 7.28 -6.94
CA THR A 106 -6.48 6.27 -5.96
C THR A 106 -6.25 6.70 -4.52
N LEU A 107 -5.11 7.32 -4.22
CA LEU A 107 -4.84 7.84 -2.88
C LEU A 107 -5.86 8.90 -2.43
N GLY A 108 -6.35 9.73 -3.37
CA GLY A 108 -7.40 10.71 -3.08
C GLY A 108 -8.74 10.06 -2.70
N LEU A 109 -8.94 8.79 -3.04
CA LEU A 109 -10.18 8.04 -2.81
C LEU A 109 -10.11 7.08 -1.62
N LEU A 110 -8.95 6.95 -0.95
CA LEU A 110 -8.76 6.00 0.16
C LEU A 110 -9.77 6.17 1.30
N TYR A 111 -10.23 7.40 1.53
CA TYR A 111 -11.19 7.75 2.58
C TYR A 111 -12.47 8.42 2.04
N ALA A 112 -12.73 8.26 0.73
CA ALA A 112 -13.90 8.85 0.05
C ALA A 112 -15.20 8.07 0.31
#